data_AF-A0A8J5MZL3-F1
#
_entry.id   AF-A0A8J5MZL3-F1
#
_cell.length_a   1.000
_cell.length_b   1.000
_cell.length_c   1.000
_cell.angle_alpha   90.00
_cell.angle_beta   90.00
_cell.angle_gamma   90.00
#
_symmetry.space_group_name_H-M   'P 1'
#
loop_
_entity.id
_entity.type
_entity.pdbx_description
1 polymer ?
#
loop_
_entity_poly.entity_id
_entity_poly.type
_entity_poly.pdbx_seq_one_letter_code
_entity_poly.pdbx_strand_id
1 'polypeptide(L)'
;MGWWLRIVVAVVVVVAAVEKPGWQPRFLGQTALKHAAFTEAYISEDETLDYLDRWTIYISTFDPFGGVDNVYRMRSPGRYLDDVASWQVEVMDNSAFWPNNPDYLPSSIGGAEGVIWSSGFLVPGKTEGQLQMYNTTKDPVLGPYNIASKDTLAWSYHRVVWKDMDVDGSTKHDLLWFENTGAGFSEGWPAHVVSSGGPDVHFALVTLSAGGRDYHCIVVGEFFNEKVSIYWTESETNDWTDLDLVKSRVINEKAGQVFDVLVDDFNRDGVLEFCATEFRTDLGVGQVTVYFFPDDFRTDEFPHLKIADGFRPNQVFGSPTMSPGTPKVYYPSKAYADDVAEDGLPHKPFLLVSGDDDGRKMTHGDFNGDGYEEVVVAGYTIGQLYVYTYAP
;
A
#
# COMPACT_ATOMS: atom_id res chain seq x y z
N MET A 1 41.69 3.62 -65.11
CA MET A 1 40.62 2.86 -64.43
C MET A 1 41.29 1.83 -63.52
N GLY A 2 40.95 1.66 -62.25
CA GLY A 2 39.93 2.36 -61.46
C GLY A 2 39.66 1.63 -60.14
N TRP A 3 40.70 1.30 -59.38
CA TRP A 3 40.61 0.47 -58.17
C TRP A 3 39.98 1.26 -57.02
N TRP A 4 38.71 0.98 -56.71
CA TRP A 4 38.00 1.56 -55.58
C TRP A 4 38.26 0.75 -54.30
N LEU A 5 39.17 1.24 -53.46
CA LEU A 5 39.40 0.70 -52.12
C LEU A 5 38.19 1.01 -51.21
N ARG A 6 37.36 0.00 -50.90
CA ARG A 6 36.28 0.14 -49.91
C ARG A 6 36.85 0.13 -48.49
N ILE A 7 37.11 1.32 -47.95
CA ILE A 7 37.38 1.47 -46.51
C ILE A 7 36.06 1.29 -45.76
N VAL A 8 35.93 0.18 -45.02
CA VAL A 8 34.84 -0.02 -44.06
C VAL A 8 35.26 0.65 -42.76
N VAL A 9 34.70 1.83 -42.48
CA VAL A 9 34.87 2.48 -41.17
C VAL A 9 33.93 1.80 -40.19
N ALA A 10 34.45 0.85 -39.42
CA ALA A 10 33.74 0.27 -38.28
C ALA A 10 33.70 1.31 -37.15
N VAL A 11 32.59 2.07 -37.07
CA VAL A 11 32.32 2.95 -35.93
C VAL A 11 31.94 2.06 -34.75
N VAL A 12 32.94 1.70 -33.94
CA VAL A 12 32.72 1.08 -32.64
C VAL A 12 32.15 2.17 -31.72
N VAL A 13 30.83 2.24 -31.65
CA VAL A 13 30.15 3.00 -30.59
C VAL A 13 30.43 2.27 -29.29
N VAL A 14 31.47 2.69 -28.59
CA VAL A 14 31.63 2.37 -27.17
C VAL A 14 30.52 3.12 -26.45
N VAL A 15 29.36 2.46 -26.30
CA VAL A 15 28.40 2.83 -25.29
C VAL A 15 29.11 2.60 -23.97
N ALA A 16 29.62 3.69 -23.38
CA ALA A 16 30.08 3.63 -22.00
C ALA A 16 28.90 3.11 -21.18
N ALA A 17 29.11 1.99 -20.48
CA ALA A 17 28.15 1.56 -19.49
C ALA A 17 28.02 2.72 -18.49
N VAL A 18 26.83 3.34 -18.44
CA VAL A 18 26.53 4.28 -17.39
C VAL A 18 26.63 3.48 -16.11
N GLU A 19 27.62 3.81 -15.27
CA GLU A 19 27.70 3.25 -13.92
C GLU A 19 26.37 3.56 -13.25
N LYS A 20 25.56 2.53 -13.02
CA LYS A 20 24.37 2.68 -12.20
C LYS A 20 24.86 3.17 -10.84
N PRO A 21 24.40 4.33 -10.34
CA PRO A 21 24.78 4.75 -9.01
C PRO A 21 24.27 3.69 -8.02
N GLY A 22 25.09 3.35 -7.01
CA GLY A 22 24.90 2.18 -6.14
C GLY A 22 23.62 2.15 -5.29
N TRP A 23 22.74 3.14 -5.44
CA TRP A 23 21.39 3.14 -4.88
C TRP A 23 20.33 2.55 -5.83
N GLN A 24 20.67 2.13 -7.06
CA GLN A 24 19.72 1.51 -7.99
C GLN A 24 19.72 -0.01 -7.86
N PRO A 25 18.54 -0.66 -7.68
CA PRO A 25 18.49 -2.11 -7.50
C PRO A 25 18.81 -2.84 -8.82
N ARG A 26 19.41 -4.02 -8.68
CA ARG A 26 19.77 -4.95 -9.74
C ARG A 26 18.54 -5.77 -10.14
N PHE A 27 18.18 -5.73 -11.42
CA PHE A 27 17.10 -6.57 -11.96
C PHE A 27 17.50 -8.04 -11.90
N LEU A 28 16.66 -8.86 -11.28
CA LEU A 28 16.83 -10.32 -11.20
C LEU A 28 16.13 -11.01 -12.37
N GLY A 29 14.89 -10.61 -12.66
CA GLY A 29 14.13 -11.18 -13.76
C GLY A 29 12.64 -10.84 -13.68
N GLN A 30 11.85 -11.57 -14.45
CA GLN A 30 10.41 -11.35 -14.56
C GLN A 30 9.64 -12.66 -14.78
N THR A 31 8.41 -12.73 -14.27
CA THR A 31 7.44 -13.79 -14.59
C THR A 31 6.18 -13.19 -15.22
N ALA A 32 5.39 -14.01 -15.91
CA ALA A 32 4.21 -13.57 -16.65
C ALA A 32 2.95 -13.69 -15.78
N LEU A 33 2.29 -12.54 -15.49
CA LEU A 33 1.00 -12.49 -14.81
C LEU A 33 0.14 -11.41 -15.46
N LYS A 34 -0.81 -11.83 -16.31
CA LYS A 34 -1.72 -10.93 -17.04
C LYS A 34 -2.59 -10.16 -16.05
N HIS A 35 -2.64 -8.83 -16.21
CA HIS A 35 -3.42 -7.92 -15.37
C HIS A 35 -3.05 -7.90 -13.88
N ALA A 36 -1.80 -8.25 -13.52
CA ALA A 36 -1.28 -8.07 -12.16
C ALA A 36 -1.47 -6.63 -11.69
N ALA A 37 -2.30 -6.42 -10.66
CA ALA A 37 -2.70 -5.10 -10.18
C ALA A 37 -1.93 -4.75 -8.89
N PHE A 38 -2.54 -4.94 -7.73
CA PHE A 38 -1.91 -4.66 -6.43
C PHE A 38 -1.07 -5.86 -5.97
N THR A 39 -0.02 -5.59 -5.20
CA THR A 39 0.86 -6.63 -4.64
C THR A 39 1.38 -6.21 -3.26
N GLU A 40 1.35 -7.14 -2.30
CA GLU A 40 1.91 -6.97 -0.95
C GLU A 40 2.64 -8.25 -0.53
N ALA A 41 3.66 -8.11 0.31
CA ALA A 41 4.44 -9.22 0.86
C ALA A 41 4.30 -9.24 2.39
N TYR A 42 3.95 -10.41 2.94
CA TYR A 42 3.78 -10.60 4.38
C TYR A 42 4.63 -11.77 4.88
N ILE A 43 5.13 -11.62 6.12
CA ILE A 43 5.89 -12.64 6.85
C ILE A 43 4.91 -13.39 7.75
N SER A 44 4.90 -14.72 7.67
CA SER A 44 4.02 -15.55 8.51
C SER A 44 4.33 -15.42 10.00
N GLU A 45 3.28 -15.38 10.82
CA GLU A 45 3.32 -15.52 12.28
C GLU A 45 3.86 -16.88 12.74
N ASP A 46 3.90 -17.91 11.88
CA ASP A 46 4.48 -19.22 12.22
C ASP A 46 6.02 -19.19 12.22
N GLU A 47 6.59 -18.91 13.40
CA GLU A 47 8.03 -18.91 13.64
C GLU A 47 8.69 -20.30 13.57
N THR A 48 7.92 -21.38 13.35
CA THR A 48 8.48 -22.73 13.19
C THR A 48 8.87 -23.06 11.73
N LEU A 49 8.49 -22.20 10.79
CA LEU A 49 8.93 -22.25 9.40
C LEU A 49 10.36 -21.74 9.23
N ASP A 50 11.09 -22.26 8.23
CA ASP A 50 12.31 -21.62 7.72
C ASP A 50 12.00 -20.15 7.36
N TYR A 51 12.92 -19.22 7.62
CA TYR A 51 12.75 -17.80 7.28
C TYR A 51 12.30 -17.59 5.82
N LEU A 52 12.92 -18.35 4.91
CA LEU A 52 12.63 -18.37 3.47
C LEU A 52 11.19 -18.76 3.13
N ASP A 53 10.51 -19.55 3.98
CA ASP A 53 9.13 -20.02 3.79
C ASP A 53 8.09 -19.16 4.51
N ARG A 54 8.50 -18.29 5.45
CA ARG A 54 7.59 -17.35 6.12
C ARG A 54 7.06 -16.29 5.15
N TRP A 55 7.82 -15.90 4.13
CA TRP A 55 7.40 -14.91 3.15
C TRP A 55 6.34 -15.44 2.18
N THR A 56 5.24 -14.69 2.01
CA THR A 56 4.28 -14.87 0.92
C THR A 56 3.94 -13.52 0.28
N ILE A 57 4.02 -13.44 -1.04
CA ILE A 57 3.54 -12.31 -1.84
C ILE A 57 2.10 -12.61 -2.28
N TYR A 58 1.18 -11.69 -2.02
CA TYR A 58 -0.21 -11.72 -2.48
C TYR A 58 -0.38 -10.74 -3.65
N ILE A 59 -1.12 -11.13 -4.68
CA ILE A 59 -1.26 -10.35 -5.93
C ILE A 59 -2.69 -10.39 -6.47
N SER A 60 -3.34 -9.25 -6.65
CA SER A 60 -4.64 -9.14 -7.33
C SER A 60 -4.46 -9.12 -8.85
N THR A 61 -5.54 -9.47 -9.56
CA THR A 61 -5.70 -9.10 -10.97
C THR A 61 -7.00 -8.35 -11.18
N PHE A 62 -7.06 -7.57 -12.26
CA PHE A 62 -8.16 -6.66 -12.54
C PHE A 62 -8.55 -6.70 -14.03
N ASP A 63 -9.70 -7.30 -14.36
CA ASP A 63 -10.33 -7.18 -15.68
C ASP A 63 -11.49 -6.17 -15.58
N PRO A 64 -11.36 -4.94 -16.12
CA PRO A 64 -12.42 -3.94 -16.07
C PRO A 64 -13.68 -4.33 -16.87
N PHE A 65 -13.62 -5.40 -17.67
CA PHE A 65 -14.77 -6.00 -18.36
C PHE A 65 -15.25 -7.30 -17.69
N GLY A 66 -14.55 -7.76 -16.65
CA GLY A 66 -14.84 -8.97 -15.88
C GLY A 66 -16.04 -8.86 -14.93
N GLY A 67 -16.49 -10.04 -14.48
CA GLY A 67 -17.46 -10.21 -13.40
C GLY A 67 -16.82 -10.51 -12.04
N VAL A 68 -15.70 -11.23 -12.08
CA VAL A 68 -14.78 -11.60 -11.00
C VAL A 68 -13.40 -11.78 -11.63
N ASP A 69 -12.37 -11.74 -10.80
CA ASP A 69 -10.96 -11.84 -11.13
C ASP A 69 -10.28 -12.97 -10.35
N ASN A 70 -9.03 -13.29 -10.72
CA ASN A 70 -8.20 -14.19 -9.95
C ASN A 70 -7.38 -13.40 -8.92
N VAL A 71 -7.30 -13.90 -7.70
CA VAL A 71 -6.29 -13.50 -6.71
C VAL A 71 -5.23 -14.59 -6.61
N TYR A 72 -3.97 -14.20 -6.45
CA TYR A 72 -2.81 -15.08 -6.53
C TYR A 72 -1.93 -14.98 -5.29
N ARG A 73 -1.10 -16.01 -5.08
CA ARG A 73 -0.02 -16.01 -4.10
C ARG A 73 1.28 -16.56 -4.70
N MET A 74 2.42 -16.04 -4.26
CA MET A 74 3.74 -16.63 -4.46
C MET A 74 4.35 -16.87 -3.07
N ARG A 75 4.42 -18.14 -2.66
CA ARG A 75 5.06 -18.54 -1.41
C ARG A 75 6.57 -18.63 -1.58
N SER A 76 7.28 -18.38 -0.49
CA SER A 76 8.72 -18.59 -0.36
C SER A 76 9.59 -17.91 -1.45
N PRO A 77 9.33 -16.65 -1.83
CA PRO A 77 9.99 -15.98 -2.97
C PRO A 77 11.53 -16.00 -2.88
N GLY A 78 12.10 -15.93 -1.68
CA GLY A 78 13.54 -16.01 -1.42
C GLY A 78 14.20 -17.30 -1.93
N ARG A 79 13.46 -18.42 -2.00
CA ARG A 79 13.96 -19.69 -2.55
C ARG A 79 14.10 -19.69 -4.08
N TYR A 80 13.60 -18.65 -4.77
CA TYR A 80 13.45 -18.61 -6.23
C TYR A 80 14.01 -17.32 -6.87
N LEU A 81 14.85 -16.55 -6.16
CA LEU A 81 15.44 -15.32 -6.69
C LEU A 81 16.41 -15.54 -7.87
N ASP A 82 17.10 -16.68 -7.89
CA ASP A 82 18.03 -17.05 -8.97
C ASP A 82 17.34 -17.40 -10.31
N ASP A 83 16.04 -17.75 -10.28
CA ASP A 83 15.24 -18.02 -11.49
C ASP A 83 13.82 -17.47 -11.34
N VAL A 84 13.73 -16.14 -11.41
CA VAL A 84 12.45 -15.41 -11.36
C VAL A 84 11.47 -15.86 -12.46
N ALA A 85 11.97 -16.30 -13.61
CA ALA A 85 11.12 -16.80 -14.70
C ALA A 85 10.43 -18.13 -14.37
N SER A 86 10.90 -18.85 -13.34
CA SER A 86 10.30 -20.08 -12.82
C SER A 86 9.28 -19.89 -11.69
N TRP A 87 9.06 -18.65 -11.20
CA TRP A 87 8.19 -18.37 -10.04
C TRP A 87 6.80 -19.01 -10.16
N GLN A 88 6.46 -19.84 -9.16
CA GLN A 88 5.19 -20.56 -9.07
C GLN A 88 4.11 -19.66 -8.46
N VAL A 89 3.61 -18.72 -9.27
CA VAL A 89 2.49 -17.85 -8.89
C VAL A 89 1.19 -18.66 -8.95
N GLU A 90 0.71 -19.09 -7.79
CA GLU A 90 -0.49 -19.94 -7.62
C GLU A 90 -1.76 -19.10 -7.67
N VAL A 91 -2.82 -19.59 -8.33
CA VAL A 91 -4.19 -19.06 -8.15
C VAL A 91 -4.65 -19.42 -6.74
N MET A 92 -4.94 -18.40 -5.93
CA MET A 92 -5.48 -18.57 -4.58
C MET A 92 -7.01 -18.69 -4.60
N ASP A 93 -7.68 -17.88 -5.42
CA ASP A 93 -9.11 -17.97 -5.71
C ASP A 93 -9.45 -17.34 -7.09
N ASN A 94 -10.61 -17.68 -7.64
CA ASN A 94 -11.14 -17.19 -8.93
C ASN A 94 -12.56 -16.61 -8.85
N SER A 95 -13.05 -16.32 -7.65
CA SER A 95 -14.32 -15.66 -7.35
C SER A 95 -14.15 -14.26 -6.74
N ALA A 96 -12.92 -13.75 -6.75
CA ALA A 96 -12.60 -12.44 -6.18
C ALA A 96 -13.27 -11.32 -6.98
N PHE A 97 -14.04 -10.49 -6.31
CA PHE A 97 -14.89 -9.50 -6.96
C PHE A 97 -14.12 -8.18 -7.08
N TRP A 98 -13.53 -7.84 -8.23
CA TRP A 98 -12.67 -6.66 -8.49
C TRP A 98 -11.70 -6.30 -7.34
N PRO A 99 -10.76 -7.21 -7.00
CA PRO A 99 -9.89 -7.09 -5.83
C PRO A 99 -8.85 -5.98 -5.98
N ASN A 100 -8.78 -5.10 -4.98
CA ASN A 100 -7.81 -4.01 -4.88
C ASN A 100 -6.56 -4.48 -4.09
N ASN A 101 -6.16 -3.75 -3.05
CA ASN A 101 -5.09 -4.14 -2.13
C ASN A 101 -5.39 -5.47 -1.40
N PRO A 102 -4.39 -6.35 -1.26
CA PRO A 102 -4.37 -7.38 -0.23
C PRO A 102 -3.89 -6.81 1.11
N ASP A 103 -4.76 -6.69 2.10
CA ASP A 103 -4.38 -6.35 3.47
C ASP A 103 -4.16 -7.63 4.30
N TYR A 104 -3.12 -7.65 5.15
CA TYR A 104 -2.79 -8.81 5.99
C TYR A 104 -3.89 -9.10 7.02
N LEU A 105 -4.13 -10.37 7.36
CA LEU A 105 -4.97 -10.78 8.48
C LEU A 105 -4.14 -11.47 9.58
N PRO A 106 -3.89 -10.80 10.73
CA PRO A 106 -3.23 -11.40 11.89
C PRO A 106 -4.08 -12.52 12.51
N SER A 107 -3.47 -13.59 13.03
CA SER A 107 -4.25 -14.66 13.69
C SER A 107 -4.89 -14.22 15.01
N SER A 108 -4.38 -13.15 15.63
CA SER A 108 -4.99 -12.51 16.80
C SER A 108 -6.38 -11.91 16.52
N ILE A 109 -6.65 -11.49 15.27
CA ILE A 109 -7.95 -11.01 14.81
C ILE A 109 -8.73 -12.13 14.10
N GLY A 110 -8.04 -12.89 13.25
CA GLY A 110 -8.62 -13.91 12.39
C GLY A 110 -8.88 -15.28 13.05
N GLY A 111 -8.38 -15.52 14.26
CA GLY A 111 -8.25 -16.88 14.84
C GLY A 111 -7.32 -17.81 14.04
N ALA A 112 -6.78 -17.31 12.91
CA ALA A 112 -5.85 -17.92 11.99
C ALA A 112 -5.32 -16.82 11.07
N GLU A 113 -4.09 -16.96 10.60
CA GLU A 113 -3.46 -16.03 9.66
C GLU A 113 -4.09 -16.08 8.26
N GLY A 114 -4.07 -14.95 7.55
CA GLY A 114 -4.73 -14.81 6.27
C GLY A 114 -4.40 -13.55 5.48
N VAL A 115 -5.27 -13.26 4.51
CA VAL A 115 -5.34 -12.01 3.74
C VAL A 115 -6.81 -11.60 3.59
N ILE A 116 -7.08 -10.30 3.57
CA ILE A 116 -8.38 -9.74 3.18
C ILE A 116 -8.21 -8.92 1.90
N TRP A 117 -9.18 -9.03 0.99
CA TRP A 117 -9.23 -8.23 -0.23
C TRP A 117 -10.39 -7.26 -0.16
N SER A 118 -10.07 -5.97 -0.31
CA SER A 118 -11.03 -4.90 -0.52
C SER A 118 -11.46 -4.84 -1.99
N SER A 119 -12.65 -4.31 -2.29
CA SER A 119 -13.08 -4.19 -3.69
C SER A 119 -14.17 -3.18 -4.02
N GLY A 120 -14.29 -2.92 -5.34
CA GLY A 120 -15.35 -2.08 -5.94
C GLY A 120 -14.95 -0.61 -6.14
N PHE A 121 -13.73 -0.22 -5.74
CA PHE A 121 -13.22 1.14 -5.91
C PHE A 121 -13.07 1.54 -7.39
N LEU A 122 -13.45 2.79 -7.72
CA LEU A 122 -13.37 3.46 -9.03
C LEU A 122 -13.96 2.77 -10.28
N VAL A 123 -14.43 1.52 -10.23
CA VAL A 123 -15.00 0.85 -11.41
C VAL A 123 -16.43 1.36 -11.69
N PRO A 124 -16.72 1.96 -12.86
CA PRO A 124 -18.02 2.60 -13.11
C PRO A 124 -19.20 1.63 -13.01
N GLY A 125 -20.16 1.97 -12.13
CA GLY A 125 -21.36 1.17 -11.90
C GLY A 125 -21.16 -0.07 -11.03
N LYS A 126 -20.03 -0.22 -10.33
CA LYS A 126 -19.78 -1.32 -9.38
C LYS A 126 -19.87 -0.81 -7.93
N THR A 127 -21.09 -0.78 -7.38
CA THR A 127 -21.37 -0.24 -6.04
C THR A 127 -21.51 -1.30 -4.95
N GLU A 128 -21.34 -2.58 -5.28
CA GLU A 128 -21.59 -3.72 -4.39
C GLU A 128 -20.27 -4.40 -3.97
N GLY A 129 -19.29 -3.60 -3.55
CA GLY A 129 -17.97 -4.05 -3.11
C GLY A 129 -18.02 -5.03 -1.94
N GLN A 130 -16.92 -5.73 -1.72
CA GLN A 130 -16.80 -6.78 -0.71
C GLN A 130 -15.52 -6.64 0.11
N LEU A 131 -15.52 -7.28 1.28
CA LEU A 131 -14.35 -7.45 2.14
C LEU A 131 -14.11 -8.95 2.30
N GLN A 132 -13.39 -9.55 1.36
CA GLN A 132 -13.26 -11.01 1.23
C GLN A 132 -12.05 -11.52 2.01
N MET A 133 -12.29 -12.20 3.14
CA MET A 133 -11.27 -12.80 3.99
C MET A 133 -10.93 -14.23 3.58
N TYR A 134 -9.64 -14.56 3.62
CA TYR A 134 -9.09 -15.86 3.25
C TYR A 134 -8.09 -16.34 4.33
N ASN A 135 -8.30 -17.53 4.88
CA ASN A 135 -7.39 -18.17 5.83
C ASN A 135 -6.31 -18.95 5.06
N THR A 136 -5.07 -18.46 5.10
CA THR A 136 -3.95 -18.90 4.26
C THR A 136 -3.11 -20.00 4.92
N THR A 137 -3.36 -20.30 6.20
CA THR A 137 -2.79 -21.44 6.95
C THR A 137 -3.33 -22.82 6.51
N LYS A 138 -4.04 -22.87 5.38
CA LYS A 138 -4.76 -24.03 4.86
C LYS A 138 -4.45 -24.21 3.37
N ASP A 139 -4.45 -25.47 2.92
CA ASP A 139 -4.32 -25.82 1.51
C ASP A 139 -5.33 -26.91 1.11
N PRO A 140 -6.26 -26.62 0.18
CA PRO A 140 -6.54 -25.29 -0.38
C PRO A 140 -6.96 -24.27 0.69
N VAL A 141 -6.85 -22.99 0.35
CA VAL A 141 -7.23 -21.85 1.20
C VAL A 141 -8.71 -21.94 1.60
N LEU A 142 -9.06 -21.51 2.81
CA LEU A 142 -10.45 -21.42 3.25
C LEU A 142 -10.98 -19.99 3.14
N GLY A 143 -12.05 -19.82 2.38
CA GLY A 143 -12.67 -18.54 2.02
C GLY A 143 -13.30 -18.63 0.62
N PRO A 144 -13.69 -17.50 0.02
CA PRO A 144 -13.81 -16.19 0.65
C PRO A 144 -14.91 -16.14 1.72
N TYR A 145 -14.66 -15.40 2.80
CA TYR A 145 -15.71 -14.94 3.72
C TYR A 145 -15.89 -13.43 3.54
N ASN A 146 -17.03 -12.99 2.99
CA ASN A 146 -17.32 -11.56 2.87
C ASN A 146 -17.83 -11.02 4.21
N ILE A 147 -16.99 -10.33 4.99
CA ILE A 147 -17.43 -9.76 6.27
C ILE A 147 -18.44 -8.61 6.11
N ALA A 148 -18.44 -7.93 4.96
CA ALA A 148 -19.45 -6.90 4.67
C ALA A 148 -20.85 -7.46 4.34
N SER A 149 -21.05 -8.79 4.36
CA SER A 149 -22.31 -9.44 3.96
C SER A 149 -23.52 -9.17 4.88
N LYS A 150 -23.34 -8.51 6.02
CA LYS A 150 -24.43 -8.01 6.88
C LYS A 150 -24.85 -6.56 6.58
N ASP A 151 -24.08 -5.80 5.81
CA ASP A 151 -24.46 -4.42 5.48
C ASP A 151 -25.66 -4.41 4.51
N THR A 152 -26.47 -3.35 4.62
CA THR A 152 -27.62 -3.04 3.76
C THR A 152 -27.35 -1.88 2.81
N LEU A 153 -26.20 -1.21 2.96
CA LEU A 153 -25.70 -0.15 2.09
C LEU A 153 -24.74 -0.70 1.02
N ALA A 154 -24.62 0.05 -0.07
CA ALA A 154 -23.80 -0.28 -1.23
C ALA A 154 -22.50 0.54 -1.19
N TRP A 155 -21.39 -0.13 -0.86
CA TRP A 155 -20.07 0.49 -0.68
C TRP A 155 -19.04 0.01 -1.70
N SER A 156 -17.98 0.80 -1.85
CA SER A 156 -16.73 0.40 -2.50
C SER A 156 -15.60 0.49 -1.46
N TYR A 157 -14.83 -0.59 -1.29
CA TYR A 157 -13.73 -0.67 -0.32
C TYR A 157 -12.38 -0.58 -1.04
N HIS A 158 -11.42 0.09 -0.41
CA HIS A 158 -10.06 0.26 -0.96
C HIS A 158 -8.96 -0.27 -0.03
N ARG A 159 -9.07 -0.09 1.29
CA ARG A 159 -8.10 -0.58 2.29
C ARG A 159 -8.76 -0.97 3.62
N VAL A 160 -8.13 -1.89 4.34
CA VAL A 160 -8.46 -2.33 5.71
C VAL A 160 -7.29 -2.06 6.65
N VAL A 161 -7.56 -1.66 7.89
CA VAL A 161 -6.56 -1.56 8.97
C VAL A 161 -7.18 -2.06 10.28
N TRP A 162 -6.50 -2.95 10.99
CA TRP A 162 -6.98 -3.51 12.24
C TRP A 162 -6.60 -2.64 13.44
N LYS A 163 -7.59 -2.25 14.25
CA LYS A 163 -7.38 -1.45 15.46
C LYS A 163 -8.50 -1.69 16.48
N ASP A 164 -8.09 -1.96 17.71
CA ASP A 164 -8.95 -1.80 18.89
C ASP A 164 -9.18 -0.29 19.13
N MET A 165 -10.44 0.12 19.06
CA MET A 165 -10.89 1.53 19.05
C MET A 165 -12.00 1.79 20.09
N ASP A 166 -12.43 0.75 20.81
CA ASP A 166 -13.38 0.75 21.93
C ASP A 166 -12.67 0.40 23.26
N VAL A 167 -11.48 -0.19 23.18
CA VAL A 167 -10.51 -0.37 24.28
C VAL A 167 -11.01 -1.36 25.35
N ASP A 168 -11.98 -2.19 24.99
CA ASP A 168 -12.45 -3.34 25.79
C ASP A 168 -11.90 -4.70 25.29
N GLY A 169 -11.21 -4.69 24.14
CA GLY A 169 -10.71 -5.88 23.45
C GLY A 169 -11.68 -6.50 22.44
N SER A 170 -12.77 -5.81 22.07
CA SER A 170 -13.86 -6.38 21.24
C SER A 170 -14.57 -5.47 20.23
N THR A 171 -13.82 -4.62 19.50
CA THR A 171 -13.97 -4.66 18.02
C THR A 171 -14.99 -3.72 17.41
N LYS A 172 -14.95 -2.40 17.67
CA LYS A 172 -15.86 -1.34 17.02
C LYS A 172 -15.03 1.41 16.07
N HIS A 173 -15.56 2.38 15.22
CA HIS A 173 -16.55 2.54 14.12
C HIS A 173 -16.00 3.43 12.98
N ASP A 174 -16.80 3.58 11.93
CA ASP A 174 -16.34 3.55 10.54
C ASP A 174 -15.80 4.87 9.91
N LEU A 175 -14.58 4.98 9.38
CA LEU A 175 -13.44 4.04 9.21
C LEU A 175 -13.69 2.72 8.45
N LEU A 176 -14.96 2.43 8.16
CA LEU A 176 -15.51 1.10 7.89
C LEU A 176 -14.87 0.01 8.81
N TRP A 177 -15.09 0.14 10.13
CA TRP A 177 -14.65 -0.77 11.20
C TRP A 177 -15.74 -1.80 11.47
N PHE A 178 -15.70 -2.84 10.67
CA PHE A 178 -16.57 -3.99 10.80
C PHE A 178 -16.37 -4.70 12.15
N GLU A 179 -17.46 -4.95 12.87
CA GLU A 179 -17.40 -5.49 14.22
C GLU A 179 -17.14 -6.99 14.28
N ASN A 180 -16.01 -7.36 14.90
CA ASN A 180 -15.72 -8.75 15.25
C ASN A 180 -16.46 -9.16 16.53
N THR A 181 -17.76 -9.43 16.40
CA THR A 181 -18.65 -9.94 17.46
C THR A 181 -18.23 -11.29 18.09
N GLY A 182 -17.10 -11.87 17.69
CA GLY A 182 -16.69 -13.23 18.07
C GLY A 182 -17.48 -14.35 17.37
N ALA A 183 -18.48 -14.02 16.55
CA ALA A 183 -19.29 -14.99 15.79
C ALA A 183 -18.56 -15.59 14.56
N GLY A 184 -17.36 -15.10 14.24
CA GLY A 184 -16.57 -15.53 13.08
C GLY A 184 -16.99 -14.86 11.76
N PHE A 185 -16.20 -15.07 10.72
CA PHE A 185 -16.28 -14.31 9.45
C PHE A 185 -17.50 -14.69 8.59
N SER A 186 -17.95 -15.95 8.69
CA SER A 186 -19.02 -16.49 7.83
C SER A 186 -20.41 -15.90 8.09
N GLU A 187 -20.62 -15.23 9.21
CA GLU A 187 -21.89 -14.57 9.50
C GLU A 187 -21.96 -13.12 9.01
N GLY A 188 -20.86 -12.53 8.55
CA GLY A 188 -20.76 -11.08 8.33
C GLY A 188 -20.70 -10.28 9.64
N TRP A 189 -20.16 -9.07 9.57
CA TRP A 189 -19.84 -8.19 10.69
C TRP A 189 -20.65 -6.89 10.58
N PRO A 190 -21.17 -6.32 11.69
CA PRO A 190 -21.85 -5.02 11.68
C PRO A 190 -20.94 -3.84 11.30
N ALA A 191 -21.45 -2.90 10.50
CA ALA A 191 -20.81 -1.63 10.13
C ALA A 191 -21.72 -0.44 10.53
N HIS A 192 -21.16 0.61 11.15
CA HIS A 192 -21.90 1.82 11.53
C HIS A 192 -21.02 3.09 11.33
N VAL A 193 -21.58 4.13 10.71
CA VAL A 193 -20.80 5.24 10.14
C VAL A 193 -20.22 6.24 11.18
N VAL A 194 -18.88 6.35 11.31
CA VAL A 194 -18.18 7.40 12.09
C VAL A 194 -18.03 8.71 11.31
N SER A 195 -17.85 8.67 9.99
CA SER A 195 -17.83 9.86 9.13
C SER A 195 -18.41 9.60 7.75
N SER A 196 -19.14 10.59 7.21
CA SER A 196 -19.75 10.55 5.87
C SER A 196 -19.21 11.65 4.96
N GLY A 197 -19.12 11.38 3.66
CA GLY A 197 -18.87 12.42 2.64
C GLY A 197 -17.45 13.01 2.64
N GLY A 198 -16.46 12.22 3.08
CA GLY A 198 -15.06 12.63 3.09
C GLY A 198 -14.08 11.50 2.83
N PRO A 199 -13.78 10.64 3.84
CA PRO A 199 -12.86 9.51 3.67
C PRO A 199 -13.34 8.57 2.57
N ASP A 200 -12.53 8.38 1.52
CA ASP A 200 -12.93 7.70 0.29
C ASP A 200 -11.87 6.76 -0.33
N VAL A 201 -10.57 6.99 -0.09
CA VAL A 201 -9.48 6.15 -0.66
C VAL A 201 -8.53 5.59 0.40
N HIS A 202 -7.94 6.44 1.24
CA HIS A 202 -6.83 6.01 2.08
C HIS A 202 -6.76 6.70 3.42
N PHE A 203 -6.31 5.97 4.43
CA PHE A 203 -6.13 6.46 5.78
C PHE A 203 -4.95 5.77 6.49
N ALA A 204 -4.40 6.46 7.48
CA ALA A 204 -3.35 5.94 8.36
C ALA A 204 -3.68 6.28 9.81
N LEU A 205 -3.33 5.37 10.72
CA LEU A 205 -3.55 5.53 12.16
C LEU A 205 -2.28 6.07 12.83
N VAL A 206 -2.45 7.02 13.74
CA VAL A 206 -1.36 7.62 14.51
C VAL A 206 -1.83 7.93 15.93
N THR A 207 -0.92 7.93 16.90
CA THR A 207 -1.20 8.40 18.26
C THR A 207 -0.50 9.75 18.46
N LEU A 208 -1.26 10.78 18.83
CA LEU A 208 -0.75 12.16 18.96
C LEU A 208 -1.06 12.72 20.34
N SER A 209 -0.05 13.27 21.01
CA SER A 209 -0.23 14.01 22.26
C SER A 209 -0.74 15.43 21.98
N ALA A 210 -1.80 15.87 22.65
CA ALA A 210 -2.28 17.25 22.63
C ALA A 210 -2.84 17.64 24.00
N GLY A 211 -2.53 18.85 24.48
CA GLY A 211 -3.02 19.35 25.78
C GLY A 211 -2.66 18.50 27.02
N GLY A 212 -1.68 17.60 26.91
CA GLY A 212 -1.28 16.68 27.99
C GLY A 212 -2.01 15.33 28.01
N ARG A 213 -2.72 14.97 26.94
CA ARG A 213 -3.36 13.66 26.71
C ARG A 213 -2.94 13.10 25.35
N ASP A 214 -2.85 11.77 25.25
CA ASP A 214 -2.71 11.07 23.98
C ASP A 214 -4.07 10.77 23.33
N TYR A 215 -4.15 11.03 22.04
CA TYR A 215 -5.30 10.80 21.19
C TYR A 215 -5.00 9.72 20.15
N HIS A 216 -5.92 8.76 19.98
CA HIS A 216 -5.95 7.95 18.77
C HIS A 216 -6.50 8.82 17.63
N CYS A 217 -5.74 8.95 16.55
CA CYS A 217 -6.08 9.80 15.42
C CYS A 217 -6.01 9.03 14.09
N ILE A 218 -6.81 9.47 13.13
CA ILE A 218 -6.88 8.93 11.78
C ILE A 218 -6.54 10.06 10.81
N VAL A 219 -5.41 9.98 10.11
CA VAL A 219 -5.10 10.86 8.98
C VAL A 219 -5.72 10.26 7.72
N VAL A 220 -6.37 11.09 6.92
CA VAL A 220 -7.18 10.68 5.76
C VAL A 220 -6.78 11.48 4.53
N GLY A 221 -6.54 10.77 3.42
CA GLY A 221 -6.55 11.35 2.08
C GLY A 221 -7.96 11.29 1.50
N GLU A 222 -8.50 12.42 1.06
CA GLU A 222 -9.80 12.52 0.40
C GLU A 222 -9.62 12.85 -1.09
N PHE A 223 -9.87 11.88 -1.96
CA PHE A 223 -9.64 11.97 -3.40
C PHE A 223 -10.71 12.84 -4.08
N PHE A 224 -12.00 12.60 -3.82
CA PHE A 224 -13.09 13.32 -4.46
C PHE A 224 -13.32 14.73 -3.87
N ASN A 225 -12.90 14.96 -2.62
CA ASN A 225 -12.89 16.28 -1.98
C ASN A 225 -11.55 17.04 -2.17
N GLU A 226 -10.56 16.42 -2.80
CA GLU A 226 -9.24 16.97 -3.16
C GLU A 226 -8.44 17.59 -1.99
N LYS A 227 -8.49 16.95 -0.80
CA LYS A 227 -7.93 17.47 0.46
C LYS A 227 -7.39 16.38 1.38
N VAL A 228 -6.54 16.77 2.32
CA VAL A 228 -6.12 15.92 3.47
C VAL A 228 -6.87 16.38 4.73
N SER A 229 -7.34 15.42 5.54
CA SER A 229 -8.03 15.67 6.81
C SER A 229 -7.50 14.80 7.96
N ILE A 230 -7.82 15.16 9.21
CA ILE A 230 -7.55 14.36 10.40
C ILE A 230 -8.82 14.25 11.27
N TYR A 231 -9.02 13.06 11.84
CA TYR A 231 -10.12 12.70 12.72
C TYR A 231 -9.58 12.22 14.07
N TRP A 232 -10.32 12.50 15.15
CA TRP A 232 -10.06 12.02 16.52
C TRP A 232 -11.37 11.91 17.31
N THR A 233 -11.33 11.29 18.49
CA THR A 233 -12.45 11.28 19.46
C THR A 233 -12.05 12.05 20.72
N GLU A 234 -12.95 12.87 21.26
CA GLU A 234 -12.73 13.53 22.57
C GLU A 234 -13.05 12.61 23.76
N SER A 235 -13.62 11.41 23.53
CA SER A 235 -13.89 10.42 24.59
C SER A 235 -12.64 10.14 25.43
N GLU A 236 -12.74 10.19 26.76
CA GLU A 236 -11.59 10.13 27.69
C GLU A 236 -10.72 8.86 27.52
N THR A 237 -11.30 7.77 27.03
CA THR A 237 -10.65 6.46 26.80
C THR A 237 -10.12 6.27 25.38
N ASN A 238 -10.28 7.25 24.48
CA ASN A 238 -10.15 7.09 23.03
C ASN A 238 -11.15 6.09 22.39
N ASP A 239 -12.34 5.95 23.00
CA ASP A 239 -13.51 5.22 22.45
C ASP A 239 -14.20 6.01 21.32
N TRP A 240 -14.47 5.33 20.20
CA TRP A 240 -15.09 5.88 18.98
C TRP A 240 -16.57 5.53 18.79
N THR A 241 -17.20 4.82 19.72
CA THR A 241 -18.63 4.45 19.62
C THR A 241 -19.58 5.65 19.78
N ASP A 242 -19.18 6.68 20.53
CA ASP A 242 -19.95 7.92 20.66
C ASP A 242 -19.59 8.92 19.55
N LEU A 243 -20.43 8.96 18.53
CA LEU A 243 -20.27 9.82 17.35
C LEU A 243 -20.35 11.32 17.67
N ASP A 244 -21.04 11.72 18.75
CA ASP A 244 -21.07 13.12 19.17
C ASP A 244 -19.72 13.56 19.78
N LEU A 245 -18.86 12.60 20.17
CA LEU A 245 -17.48 12.83 20.64
C LEU A 245 -16.45 12.81 19.51
N VAL A 246 -16.75 12.23 18.34
CA VAL A 246 -15.88 12.30 17.15
C VAL A 246 -15.74 13.72 16.62
N LYS A 247 -14.52 14.10 16.24
CA LYS A 247 -14.14 15.42 15.72
C LYS A 247 -13.26 15.24 14.48
N SER A 248 -13.21 16.27 13.65
CA SER A 248 -12.29 16.34 12.52
C SER A 248 -11.90 17.76 12.17
N ARG A 249 -10.80 17.90 11.45
CA ARG A 249 -10.47 19.13 10.70
C ARG A 249 -9.77 18.79 9.39
N VAL A 250 -9.87 19.70 8.42
CA VAL A 250 -9.07 19.64 7.21
C VAL A 250 -7.65 20.11 7.53
N ILE A 251 -6.65 19.37 7.05
CA ILE A 251 -5.23 19.74 7.11
C ILE A 251 -4.87 20.62 5.92
N ASN A 252 -5.29 20.24 4.71
CA ASN A 252 -5.00 20.98 3.49
C ASN A 252 -6.16 20.89 2.49
N GLU A 253 -6.95 21.96 2.37
CA GLU A 253 -8.05 22.12 1.39
C GLU A 253 -7.58 22.17 -0.09
N LYS A 254 -6.27 22.07 -0.35
CA LYS A 254 -5.63 22.24 -1.67
C LYS A 254 -4.55 21.19 -1.91
N ALA A 255 -4.75 19.99 -1.35
CA ALA A 255 -3.90 18.85 -1.62
C ALA A 255 -4.00 18.40 -3.08
N GLY A 256 -5.19 18.52 -3.69
CA GLY A 256 -5.52 17.83 -4.93
C GLY A 256 -6.03 16.42 -4.62
N GLN A 257 -6.22 15.59 -5.64
CA GLN A 257 -6.70 14.22 -5.47
C GLN A 257 -5.69 13.39 -4.68
N VAL A 258 -5.94 13.18 -3.38
CA VAL A 258 -5.06 12.40 -2.52
C VAL A 258 -5.31 10.92 -2.78
N PHE A 259 -4.28 10.17 -3.17
CA PHE A 259 -4.39 8.74 -3.44
C PHE A 259 -4.01 7.89 -2.20
N ASP A 260 -2.99 8.32 -1.46
CA ASP A 260 -2.41 7.52 -0.36
C ASP A 260 -1.93 8.42 0.79
N VAL A 261 -1.81 7.84 1.98
CA VAL A 261 -1.21 8.48 3.17
C VAL A 261 -0.43 7.46 3.99
N LEU A 262 0.81 7.80 4.34
CA LEU A 262 1.73 6.96 5.11
C LEU A 262 2.31 7.75 6.28
N VAL A 263 2.23 7.20 7.49
CA VAL A 263 2.79 7.76 8.73
C VAL A 263 4.13 7.07 9.01
N ASP A 264 5.20 7.86 9.20
CA ASP A 264 6.55 7.37 9.53
C ASP A 264 7.41 8.53 10.08
N ASP A 265 8.62 8.27 10.57
CA ASP A 265 9.62 9.28 10.90
C ASP A 265 10.57 9.49 9.69
N PHE A 266 10.21 10.41 8.78
CA PHE A 266 11.01 10.68 7.59
C PHE A 266 12.21 11.61 7.86
N ASN A 267 12.31 12.21 9.06
CA ASN A 267 13.36 13.16 9.42
C ASN A 267 14.46 12.59 10.33
N ARG A 268 14.09 11.60 11.15
CA ARG A 268 14.85 10.86 12.18
C ARG A 268 15.07 11.63 13.49
N ASP A 269 14.11 12.45 13.91
CA ASP A 269 14.16 13.09 15.24
C ASP A 269 13.38 12.33 16.33
N GLY A 270 12.70 11.23 15.96
CA GLY A 270 11.87 10.42 16.85
C GLY A 270 10.42 10.93 16.96
N VAL A 271 10.04 11.98 16.22
CA VAL A 271 8.66 12.42 16.06
C VAL A 271 8.12 11.87 14.74
N LEU A 272 6.91 11.34 14.77
CA LEU A 272 6.25 10.88 13.54
C LEU A 272 5.82 12.08 12.68
N GLU A 273 5.70 11.82 11.40
CA GLU A 273 5.18 12.69 10.35
C GLU A 273 4.17 11.90 9.53
N PHE A 274 3.57 12.50 8.52
CA PHE A 274 2.92 11.73 7.46
C PHE A 274 3.23 12.29 6.07
N CYS A 275 3.37 11.43 5.08
CA CYS A 275 3.40 11.83 3.68
C CYS A 275 2.04 11.52 3.03
N ALA A 276 1.63 12.41 2.12
CA ALA A 276 0.49 12.20 1.24
C ALA A 276 0.97 12.17 -0.22
N THR A 277 0.36 11.30 -1.02
CA THR A 277 0.56 11.28 -2.47
C THR A 277 -0.63 11.90 -3.17
N GLU A 278 -0.36 12.89 -4.02
CA GLU A 278 -1.36 13.90 -4.39
C GLU A 278 -1.30 14.16 -5.90
N PHE A 279 -2.41 14.02 -6.62
CA PHE A 279 -2.52 14.54 -7.99
C PHE A 279 -3.14 15.94 -7.99
N ARG A 280 -2.32 16.95 -8.32
CA ARG A 280 -2.73 18.34 -8.41
C ARG A 280 -3.45 18.61 -9.71
N THR A 281 -4.78 18.48 -9.68
CA THR A 281 -5.71 18.72 -10.78
C THR A 281 -5.56 20.10 -11.41
N ASP A 282 -5.27 21.12 -10.60
CA ASP A 282 -5.03 22.51 -11.02
C ASP A 282 -3.69 22.73 -11.75
N LEU A 283 -2.72 21.83 -11.56
CA LEU A 283 -1.37 21.88 -12.14
C LEU A 283 -1.11 20.79 -13.19
N GLY A 284 -1.94 19.74 -13.22
CA GLY A 284 -1.77 18.56 -14.09
C GLY A 284 -0.58 17.68 -13.71
N VAL A 285 -0.20 17.63 -12.43
CA VAL A 285 1.03 16.94 -11.96
C VAL A 285 0.81 16.18 -10.65
N GLY A 286 1.41 14.99 -10.55
CA GLY A 286 1.50 14.26 -9.28
C GLY A 286 2.66 14.78 -8.42
N GLN A 287 2.48 14.74 -7.10
CA GLN A 287 3.48 15.14 -6.11
C GLN A 287 3.42 14.28 -4.84
N VAL A 288 4.46 14.40 -4.02
CA VAL A 288 4.55 13.81 -2.68
C VAL A 288 4.86 14.91 -1.68
N THR A 289 4.01 15.06 -0.67
CA THR A 289 4.10 16.11 0.35
C THR A 289 4.21 15.48 1.72
N VAL A 290 5.25 15.82 2.48
CA VAL A 290 5.40 15.46 3.90
C VAL A 290 4.81 16.57 4.75
N TYR A 291 4.00 16.20 5.73
CA TYR A 291 3.34 17.05 6.71
C TYR A 291 3.84 16.67 8.11
N PHE A 292 4.18 17.68 8.91
CA PHE A 292 4.68 17.52 10.27
C PHE A 292 3.53 17.73 11.25
N PHE A 293 3.35 16.85 12.24
CA PHE A 293 2.33 17.05 13.28
C PHE A 293 2.76 18.20 14.22
N PRO A 294 1.90 19.20 14.49
CA PRO A 294 2.20 20.28 15.45
C PRO A 294 1.85 19.88 16.90
N ASP A 295 2.40 20.63 17.86
CA ASP A 295 2.20 20.45 19.32
C ASP A 295 0.71 20.31 19.76
N ASP A 296 -0.22 20.97 19.06
CA ASP A 296 -1.65 20.68 19.16
C ASP A 296 -2.28 20.48 17.77
N PHE A 297 -2.37 19.22 17.36
CA PHE A 297 -2.96 18.79 16.08
C PHE A 297 -4.44 19.16 15.89
N ARG A 298 -5.11 19.78 16.88
CA ARG A 298 -6.51 20.21 16.81
C ARG A 298 -6.64 21.70 16.45
N THR A 299 -5.68 22.53 16.85
CA THR A 299 -5.71 23.99 16.65
C THR A 299 -4.67 24.53 15.67
N ASP A 300 -3.48 23.94 15.65
CA ASP A 300 -2.30 24.63 15.10
C ASP A 300 -2.11 24.33 13.61
N GLU A 301 -1.36 25.16 12.87
CA GLU A 301 -1.08 24.88 11.45
C GLU A 301 -0.20 23.64 11.29
N PHE A 302 -0.42 22.85 10.23
CA PHE A 302 0.46 21.74 9.84
C PHE A 302 1.58 22.26 8.92
N PRO A 303 2.85 22.33 9.37
CA PRO A 303 3.97 22.58 8.47
C PRO A 303 4.06 21.46 7.43
N HIS A 304 4.47 21.77 6.21
CA HIS A 304 4.61 20.77 5.17
C HIS A 304 5.68 21.13 4.13
N LEU A 305 6.24 20.10 3.51
CA LEU A 305 7.28 20.18 2.49
C LEU A 305 6.95 19.21 1.35
N LYS A 306 6.86 19.74 0.12
CA LYS A 306 6.81 18.91 -1.08
C LYS A 306 8.20 18.33 -1.36
N ILE A 307 8.35 17.01 -1.22
CA ILE A 307 9.63 16.31 -1.34
C ILE A 307 9.90 15.78 -2.75
N ALA A 308 8.86 15.54 -3.55
CA ALA A 308 8.98 15.13 -4.95
C ALA A 308 7.78 15.64 -5.78
N ASP A 309 8.01 15.95 -7.05
CA ASP A 309 6.96 16.32 -8.02
C ASP A 309 7.35 15.91 -9.44
N GLY A 310 6.55 16.33 -10.42
CA GLY A 310 6.82 16.08 -11.84
C GLY A 310 6.31 14.73 -12.35
N PHE A 311 5.73 13.90 -11.48
CA PHE A 311 5.01 12.68 -11.85
C PHE A 311 3.85 13.03 -12.80
N ARG A 312 3.65 12.24 -13.85
CA ARG A 312 2.65 12.53 -14.89
C ARG A 312 1.70 11.34 -15.03
N PRO A 313 0.39 11.56 -14.85
CA PRO A 313 -0.57 10.48 -15.00
C PRO A 313 -0.66 10.03 -16.46
N ASN A 314 -1.11 8.79 -16.61
CA ASN A 314 -1.32 8.19 -17.92
C ASN A 314 -2.42 8.96 -18.69
N GLN A 315 -2.16 9.31 -19.94
CA GLN A 315 -3.00 10.22 -20.75
C GLN A 315 -4.23 9.51 -21.37
N VAL A 316 -4.71 8.42 -20.76
CA VAL A 316 -5.86 7.66 -21.27
C VAL A 316 -7.15 8.40 -20.94
N PHE A 317 -7.90 8.77 -21.97
CA PHE A 317 -9.16 9.50 -21.84
C PHE A 317 -10.17 8.73 -20.99
N GLY A 318 -10.59 9.30 -19.87
CA GLY A 318 -11.51 8.69 -18.91
C GLY A 318 -10.86 7.78 -17.86
N SER A 319 -9.52 7.64 -17.86
CA SER A 319 -8.80 7.04 -16.72
C SER A 319 -8.79 8.01 -15.54
N PRO A 320 -8.91 7.53 -14.30
CA PRO A 320 -8.52 8.31 -13.13
C PRO A 320 -7.02 8.64 -13.17
N THR A 321 -6.65 9.78 -12.58
CA THR A 321 -5.28 10.30 -12.51
C THR A 321 -4.67 9.94 -11.16
N MET A 322 -3.95 8.83 -11.11
CA MET A 322 -3.54 8.14 -9.85
C MET A 322 -2.01 8.07 -9.68
N SER A 323 -1.30 9.00 -10.33
CA SER A 323 0.11 9.29 -10.11
C SER A 323 0.30 10.33 -9.00
N PRO A 324 1.22 10.12 -8.04
CA PRO A 324 2.29 9.12 -8.07
C PRO A 324 1.91 7.76 -7.44
N GLY A 325 0.70 7.60 -6.91
CA GLY A 325 0.18 6.34 -6.37
C GLY A 325 0.63 6.05 -4.94
N THR A 326 1.03 4.82 -4.65
CA THR A 326 1.27 4.34 -3.27
C THR A 326 2.72 4.54 -2.84
N PRO A 327 3.00 5.19 -1.70
CA PRO A 327 4.31 5.26 -1.08
C PRO A 327 4.57 4.05 -0.17
N LYS A 328 5.83 3.61 -0.09
CA LYS A 328 6.33 2.67 0.92
C LYS A 328 7.69 3.12 1.42
N VAL A 329 7.92 3.00 2.73
CA VAL A 329 9.24 3.20 3.35
C VAL A 329 9.99 1.88 3.36
N TYR A 330 11.26 1.93 2.96
CA TYR A 330 12.20 0.81 3.03
C TYR A 330 13.63 1.31 3.26
N TYR A 331 14.53 0.40 3.62
CA TYR A 331 15.96 0.65 3.74
C TYR A 331 16.68 -0.34 2.81
N PRO A 332 17.47 0.09 1.81
CA PRO A 332 18.05 -0.82 0.79
C PRO A 332 18.83 -2.03 1.32
N SER A 333 19.30 -1.98 2.57
CA SER A 333 19.82 -3.14 3.29
C SER A 333 19.64 -2.95 4.79
N LYS A 334 19.63 -4.06 5.54
CA LYS A 334 19.75 -4.05 6.99
C LYS A 334 21.02 -3.34 7.45
N ALA A 335 22.14 -3.50 6.74
CA ALA A 335 23.37 -2.79 7.04
C ALA A 335 23.20 -1.26 6.96
N TYR A 336 22.42 -0.76 5.99
CA TYR A 336 22.08 0.65 5.86
C TYR A 336 21.08 1.12 6.93
N ALA A 337 20.17 0.26 7.39
CA ALA A 337 19.24 0.57 8.48
C ALA A 337 19.91 0.60 9.87
N ASP A 338 20.93 -0.24 10.10
CA ASP A 338 21.66 -0.36 11.37
C ASP A 338 22.79 0.68 11.53
N ASP A 339 23.20 1.37 10.45
CA ASP A 339 24.32 2.34 10.43
C ASP A 339 23.84 3.80 10.56
N VAL A 340 24.79 4.70 10.85
CA VAL A 340 24.55 6.13 11.07
C VAL A 340 25.10 7.00 9.93
N ALA A 341 24.33 8.02 9.57
CA ALA A 341 24.74 9.02 8.59
C ALA A 341 25.81 9.98 9.15
N GLU A 342 26.36 10.85 8.29
CA GLU A 342 27.43 11.81 8.66
C GLU A 342 27.05 12.79 9.79
N ASP A 343 25.75 12.94 10.08
CA ASP A 343 25.22 13.75 11.20
C ASP A 343 25.14 12.99 12.55
N GLY A 344 25.45 11.69 12.56
CA GLY A 344 25.42 10.83 13.74
C GLY A 344 24.02 10.33 14.14
N LEU A 345 23.01 10.60 13.32
CA LEU A 345 21.68 10.00 13.41
C LEU A 345 21.63 8.72 12.53
N PRO A 346 20.62 7.84 12.67
CA PRO A 346 20.42 6.72 11.74
C PRO A 346 20.36 7.18 10.28
N HIS A 347 20.42 6.27 9.31
CA HIS A 347 20.11 6.66 7.93
C HIS A 347 18.63 7.03 7.74
N LYS A 348 18.34 7.83 6.71
CA LYS A 348 16.95 8.16 6.36
C LYS A 348 16.32 7.00 5.59
N PRO A 349 15.02 6.74 5.77
CA PRO A 349 14.29 5.80 4.94
C PRO A 349 14.30 6.26 3.47
N PHE A 350 14.32 5.30 2.54
CA PHE A 350 13.99 5.56 1.15
C PHE A 350 12.47 5.47 0.99
N LEU A 351 11.89 6.43 0.24
CA LEU A 351 10.48 6.40 -0.12
C LEU A 351 10.33 5.86 -1.54
N LEU A 352 9.79 4.65 -1.68
CA LEU A 352 9.42 4.05 -2.96
C LEU A 352 7.99 4.52 -3.29
N VAL A 353 7.75 5.10 -4.48
CA VAL A 353 6.40 5.60 -4.85
C VAL A 353 6.05 5.15 -6.27
N SER A 354 4.89 4.52 -6.47
CA SER A 354 4.49 4.00 -7.80
C SER A 354 2.97 3.94 -8.05
N GLY A 355 2.62 4.17 -9.31
CA GLY A 355 1.31 4.63 -9.76
C GLY A 355 0.31 3.50 -10.02
N ASP A 356 -0.97 3.77 -9.75
CA ASP A 356 -2.03 2.89 -10.24
C ASP A 356 -2.29 3.10 -11.75
N ASP A 357 -2.02 4.30 -12.27
CA ASP A 357 -2.34 4.70 -13.64
C ASP A 357 -1.26 4.40 -14.69
N ASP A 358 0.02 4.30 -14.31
CA ASP A 358 1.03 3.60 -15.11
C ASP A 358 0.98 2.06 -14.92
N GLY A 359 0.10 1.60 -14.01
CA GLY A 359 -0.18 0.19 -13.76
C GLY A 359 0.97 -0.52 -13.07
N ARG A 360 1.55 0.10 -12.03
CA ARG A 360 2.66 -0.42 -11.24
C ARG A 360 2.42 -0.24 -9.75
N LYS A 361 1.85 -1.26 -9.12
CA LYS A 361 1.99 -1.44 -7.66
C LYS A 361 3.20 -2.31 -7.37
N MET A 362 3.67 -2.25 -6.13
CA MET A 362 4.92 -2.88 -5.73
C MET A 362 4.91 -3.23 -4.25
N THR A 363 5.72 -4.22 -3.91
CA THR A 363 6.05 -4.59 -2.54
C THR A 363 7.54 -4.88 -2.43
N HIS A 364 8.06 -4.93 -1.21
CA HIS A 364 9.48 -5.17 -0.93
C HIS A 364 9.66 -6.04 0.31
N GLY A 365 10.89 -6.45 0.55
CA GLY A 365 11.33 -7.20 1.73
C GLY A 365 12.63 -7.95 1.46
N ASP A 366 13.46 -8.15 2.48
CA ASP A 366 14.56 -9.13 2.48
C ASP A 366 13.99 -10.55 2.39
N PHE A 367 13.79 -11.06 1.17
CA PHE A 367 13.09 -12.33 0.98
C PHE A 367 14.00 -13.54 1.20
N ASN A 368 15.31 -13.39 1.01
CA ASN A 368 16.29 -14.48 1.12
C ASN A 368 17.05 -14.51 2.46
N GLY A 369 16.95 -13.46 3.30
CA GLY A 369 17.64 -13.33 4.57
C GLY A 369 19.12 -12.97 4.44
N ASP A 370 19.56 -12.39 3.31
CA ASP A 370 20.95 -11.96 3.08
C ASP A 370 21.23 -10.54 3.58
N GLY A 371 20.19 -9.81 4.00
CA GLY A 371 20.28 -8.46 4.54
C GLY A 371 20.08 -7.34 3.51
N TYR A 372 19.72 -7.64 2.26
CA TYR A 372 19.30 -6.65 1.25
C TYR A 372 17.81 -6.77 0.94
N GLU A 373 17.17 -5.66 0.53
CA GLU A 373 15.75 -5.71 0.15
C GLU A 373 15.57 -6.18 -1.32
N GLU A 374 14.62 -7.07 -1.56
CA GLU A 374 14.00 -7.25 -2.88
C GLU A 374 12.89 -6.21 -3.11
N VAL A 375 12.62 -5.90 -4.38
CA VAL A 375 11.46 -5.11 -4.81
C VAL A 375 10.76 -5.87 -5.93
N VAL A 376 9.45 -6.11 -5.77
CA VAL A 376 8.57 -6.77 -6.75
C VAL A 376 7.58 -5.75 -7.27
N VAL A 377 7.50 -5.59 -8.60
CA VAL A 377 6.63 -4.63 -9.27
C VAL A 377 5.64 -5.36 -10.17
N ALA A 378 4.35 -5.22 -9.89
CA ALA A 378 3.26 -5.76 -10.68
C ALA A 378 2.93 -4.82 -11.85
N GLY A 379 3.35 -5.19 -13.06
CA GLY A 379 3.19 -4.39 -14.29
C GLY A 379 1.90 -4.70 -15.05
N TYR A 380 0.76 -4.22 -14.56
CA TYR A 380 -0.60 -4.44 -15.07
C TYR A 380 -0.71 -4.41 -16.60
N THR A 381 -0.27 -3.31 -17.22
CA THR A 381 -0.40 -3.06 -18.67
C THR A 381 0.48 -3.98 -19.52
N ILE A 382 1.56 -4.52 -18.95
CA ILE A 382 2.52 -5.39 -19.64
C ILE A 382 2.24 -6.87 -19.35
N GLY A 383 1.51 -7.17 -18.27
CA GLY A 383 1.18 -8.53 -17.84
C GLY A 383 2.37 -9.30 -17.27
N GLN A 384 3.23 -8.61 -16.51
CA GLN A 384 4.48 -9.14 -15.97
C GLN A 384 4.69 -8.69 -14.52
N LEU A 385 5.25 -9.58 -13.70
CA LEU A 385 5.89 -9.21 -12.43
C LEU A 385 7.38 -9.01 -12.70
N TYR A 386 7.95 -7.91 -12.24
CA TYR A 386 9.39 -7.64 -12.29
C TYR A 386 9.98 -7.76 -10.88
N VAL A 387 11.17 -8.35 -10.77
CA VAL A 387 11.86 -8.51 -9.48
C VAL A 387 13.25 -7.90 -9.57
N TYR A 388 13.59 -7.11 -8.55
CA TYR A 388 14.88 -6.47 -8.36
C TYR A 388 15.39 -6.75 -6.95
N THR A 389 16.70 -6.64 -6.73
CA THR A 389 17.34 -6.74 -5.41
C THR A 389 18.31 -5.58 -5.21
N TYR A 390 18.55 -5.19 -3.96
CA TYR A 390 19.66 -4.30 -3.59
C TYR A 390 20.98 -5.03 -3.34
N ALA A 391 20.98 -6.37 -3.36
CA ALA A 391 22.20 -7.16 -3.29
C ALA A 391 23.13 -6.88 -4.51
N PRO A 392 24.46 -6.79 -4.29
CA PRO A 392 25.44 -6.36 -5.30
C PRO A 392 25.52 -7.27 -6.56
#